data_AF-A0A8B8V082-F1
#
_entry.id   AF-A0A8B8V082-F1
#
_cell.length_a   1.000
_cell.length_b   1.000
_cell.length_c   1.000
_cell.angle_alpha   90.00
_cell.angle_beta   90.00
_cell.angle_gamma   90.00
#
_symmetry.space_group_name_H-M   'P 1'
#
loop_
_entity.id
_entity.type
_entity.pdbx_description
1 polymer ?
#
loop_
_entity_poly.entity_id
_entity_poly.type
_entity_poly.pdbx_seq_one_letter_code
_entity_poly.pdbx_strand_id
1 'polypeptide(L)'
;MSWRYALKSYVTSPETIDDGTVIYFDDKVSIIKDSFPKSECHLLILPRSMQLSRSHPTKVIDAKFKNEFEPYVDSAISHVFRHFQEKFRVKKSHDDEDLDLGGDILEDENKFVKKFVRVGIHSVPSMANLHIHVISKDFHSVRLKNKKHYNSFNTGFFISWDDLPMTGKKLGTDKDIETTYLKKHDLICCYCQENFSNKFSSLKKHLELEFNSYFQLK
;
A
#
# COMPACT_ATOMS: atom_id res chain seq x y z
N MET A 1 25.16 6.67 1.82
CA MET A 1 23.95 7.48 2.09
C MET A 1 23.09 6.78 3.14
N SER A 2 22.51 7.51 4.09
CA SER A 2 21.59 6.92 5.07
C SER A 2 20.31 6.45 4.39
N TRP A 3 19.85 5.23 4.72
CA TRP A 3 18.60 4.62 4.22
C TRP A 3 17.40 5.58 4.29
N ARG A 4 17.37 6.41 5.34
CA ARG A 4 16.30 7.39 5.58
C ARG A 4 16.08 8.36 4.40
N TYR A 5 17.09 8.60 3.56
CA TYR A 5 17.04 9.54 2.43
C TYR A 5 17.02 8.85 1.05
N ALA A 6 16.76 7.54 1.00
CA ALA A 6 16.78 6.78 -0.25
C ALA A 6 15.75 7.27 -1.28
N LEU A 7 14.67 7.94 -0.84
CA LEU A 7 13.64 8.47 -1.74
C LEU A 7 13.95 9.85 -2.33
N LYS A 8 15.03 10.50 -1.89
CA LYS A 8 15.29 11.91 -2.23
C LYS A 8 15.44 12.13 -3.74
N SER A 9 16.14 11.24 -4.44
CA SER A 9 16.37 11.38 -5.89
C SER A 9 15.08 11.34 -6.70
N TYR A 10 14.12 10.48 -6.33
CA TYR A 10 12.82 10.41 -6.98
C TYR A 10 11.97 11.67 -6.76
N VAL A 11 12.21 12.41 -5.68
CA VAL A 11 11.54 13.69 -5.40
C VAL A 11 12.18 14.83 -6.20
N THR A 12 13.51 14.91 -6.22
CA THR A 12 14.22 16.07 -6.78
C THR A 12 14.52 15.96 -8.26
N SER A 13 14.83 14.76 -8.75
CA SER A 13 15.33 14.53 -10.11
C SER A 13 14.83 13.18 -10.66
N PRO A 14 13.51 12.92 -10.68
CA PRO A 14 12.95 11.68 -11.24
C PRO A 14 13.34 11.48 -12.71
N GLU A 15 13.53 12.56 -13.48
CA GLU A 15 13.90 12.53 -14.89
C GLU A 15 15.29 11.95 -15.17
N THR A 16 16.16 11.90 -14.17
CA THR A 16 17.51 11.32 -14.32
C THR A 16 17.56 9.82 -14.02
N ILE A 17 16.41 9.20 -13.72
CA ILE A 17 16.31 7.80 -13.31
C ILE A 17 15.61 7.01 -14.41
N ASP A 18 16.34 6.11 -15.08
CA ASP A 18 15.90 5.36 -16.26
C ASP A 18 15.77 3.84 -16.02
N ASP A 19 15.86 3.40 -14.76
CA ASP A 19 15.82 1.97 -14.37
C ASP A 19 14.40 1.34 -14.37
N GLY A 20 13.40 2.09 -14.84
CA GLY A 20 11.99 1.66 -14.88
C GLY A 20 11.27 1.68 -13.51
N THR A 21 11.91 2.24 -12.47
CA THR A 21 11.30 2.45 -11.15
C THR A 21 10.30 3.59 -11.17
N VAL A 22 10.58 4.66 -11.91
CA VAL A 22 9.68 5.81 -12.06
C VAL A 22 8.61 5.48 -13.10
N ILE A 23 7.34 5.49 -12.69
CA ILE A 23 6.19 5.21 -13.58
C ILE A 23 5.67 6.51 -14.18
N TYR A 24 5.64 7.57 -13.39
CA TYR A 24 5.12 8.87 -13.77
C TYR A 24 5.79 9.96 -12.94
N PHE A 25 5.97 11.13 -13.53
CA PHE A 25 6.28 12.33 -12.76
C PHE A 25 5.78 13.58 -13.51
N ASP A 26 5.45 14.62 -12.74
CA ASP A 26 5.22 15.98 -13.22
C ASP A 26 5.80 16.97 -12.19
N ASP A 27 5.54 18.26 -12.31
CA ASP A 27 6.10 19.27 -11.40
C ASP A 27 5.70 19.09 -9.91
N LYS A 28 4.64 18.32 -9.63
CA LYS A 28 4.07 18.15 -8.29
C LYS A 28 4.39 16.81 -7.66
N VAL A 29 4.40 15.74 -8.45
CA VAL A 29 4.41 14.36 -7.96
C VAL A 29 5.36 13.48 -8.76
N SER A 30 5.94 12.49 -8.07
CA SER A 30 6.57 11.32 -8.69
C SER A 30 5.86 10.06 -8.19
N ILE A 31 5.45 9.18 -9.10
CA ILE A 31 4.90 7.85 -8.79
C ILE A 31 5.95 6.81 -9.15
N ILE A 32 6.35 6.00 -8.17
CA ILE A 32 7.42 5.03 -8.31
C ILE A 32 7.00 3.63 -7.85
N LYS A 33 7.66 2.60 -8.36
CA LYS A 33 7.61 1.24 -7.80
C LYS A 33 8.43 1.20 -6.50
N ASP A 34 7.89 0.63 -5.44
CA ASP A 34 8.67 0.38 -4.22
C ASP A 34 9.75 -0.68 -4.54
N SER A 35 11.02 -0.39 -4.27
CA SER A 35 12.13 -1.32 -4.56
C SER A 35 12.12 -2.59 -3.70
N PHE A 36 11.30 -2.62 -2.65
CA PHE A 36 11.09 -3.74 -1.75
C PHE A 36 9.59 -4.03 -1.60
N PRO A 37 8.87 -4.35 -2.68
CA PRO A 37 7.41 -4.37 -2.71
C PRO A 37 6.86 -5.41 -1.72
N LYS A 38 5.88 -5.06 -0.89
CA LYS A 38 5.35 -5.98 0.14
C LYS A 38 4.20 -6.87 -0.36
N SER A 39 3.76 -6.61 -1.57
CA SER A 39 2.72 -7.33 -2.33
C SER A 39 3.13 -7.41 -3.79
N GLU A 40 2.32 -8.06 -4.62
CA GLU A 40 2.51 -8.16 -6.09
C GLU A 40 2.67 -6.78 -6.74
N CYS A 41 1.84 -5.79 -6.36
CA CYS A 41 2.01 -4.41 -6.77
C CYS A 41 2.14 -3.50 -5.54
N HIS A 42 3.18 -2.66 -5.51
CA HIS A 42 3.40 -1.70 -4.43
C HIS A 42 4.04 -0.44 -5.00
N LEU A 43 3.26 0.63 -5.05
CA LEU A 43 3.65 1.94 -5.57
C LEU A 43 3.75 2.95 -4.43
N LEU A 44 4.60 3.95 -4.64
CA LEU A 44 4.75 5.11 -3.76
C LEU A 44 4.46 6.39 -4.56
N ILE A 45 3.54 7.21 -4.06
CA ILE A 45 3.29 8.56 -4.57
C ILE A 45 4.06 9.54 -3.70
N LEU A 46 4.95 10.31 -4.33
CA LEU A 46 5.90 11.21 -3.68
C LEU A 46 5.63 12.66 -4.08
N PRO A 47 5.27 13.55 -3.13
CA PRO A 47 5.26 14.98 -3.39
C PRO A 47 6.68 15.48 -3.71
N ARG A 48 6.84 16.22 -4.81
CA ARG A 48 8.11 16.81 -5.27
C ARG A 48 8.49 18.10 -4.55
N SER A 49 7.52 18.80 -3.97
CA SER A 49 7.81 19.94 -3.08
C SER A 49 8.56 19.48 -1.84
N MET A 50 9.79 19.97 -1.64
CA MET A 50 10.61 19.62 -0.49
C MET A 50 9.97 19.97 0.86
N GLN A 51 9.13 21.01 0.90
CA GLN A 51 8.38 21.38 2.10
C GLN A 51 7.34 20.32 2.46
N LEU A 52 6.55 19.86 1.48
CA LEU A 52 5.58 18.79 1.67
C LEU A 52 6.30 17.46 1.96
N SER A 53 7.32 17.15 1.16
CA SER A 53 8.06 15.90 1.23
C SER A 53 8.71 15.69 2.60
N ARG A 54 9.21 16.73 3.28
CA ARG A 54 9.84 16.57 4.61
C ARG A 54 8.88 16.70 5.78
N SER A 55 7.60 16.94 5.51
CA SER A 55 6.59 17.11 6.56
C SER A 55 6.07 15.76 7.05
N HIS A 56 5.62 15.73 8.31
CA HIS A 56 5.03 14.51 8.86
C HIS A 56 3.67 14.24 8.18
N PRO A 57 3.41 13.03 7.65
CA PRO A 57 2.21 12.74 6.86
C PRO A 57 0.90 13.11 7.56
N THR A 58 0.78 12.74 8.84
CA THR A 58 -0.42 12.98 9.66
C THR A 58 -0.69 14.46 9.96
N LYS A 59 0.26 15.35 9.66
CA LYS A 59 0.13 16.80 9.87
C LYS A 59 -0.09 17.58 8.59
N VAL A 60 0.41 17.07 7.46
CA VAL A 60 0.42 17.81 6.18
C VAL A 60 -0.71 17.39 5.24
N ILE A 61 -1.24 16.17 5.39
CA ILE A 61 -2.37 15.71 4.58
C ILE A 61 -3.65 16.29 5.18
N ASP A 62 -4.08 17.42 4.63
CA ASP A 62 -5.36 18.08 4.88
C ASP A 62 -6.33 17.86 3.70
N ALA A 63 -7.52 18.45 3.77
CA ALA A 63 -8.51 18.34 2.69
C ALA A 63 -8.02 18.93 1.36
N LYS A 64 -7.20 20.00 1.40
CA LYS A 64 -6.64 20.62 0.20
C LYS A 64 -5.62 19.71 -0.46
N PHE A 65 -4.72 19.12 0.33
CA PHE A 65 -3.76 18.13 -0.12
C PHE A 65 -4.49 16.95 -0.75
N LYS A 66 -5.52 16.40 -0.09
CA LYS A 66 -6.29 15.28 -0.66
C LYS A 66 -6.90 15.62 -2.01
N ASN A 67 -7.61 16.74 -2.12
CA ASN A 67 -8.22 17.16 -3.38
C ASN A 67 -7.19 17.34 -4.51
N GLU A 68 -5.99 17.84 -4.18
CA GLU A 68 -4.92 17.99 -5.16
C GLU A 68 -4.27 16.66 -5.54
N PHE A 69 -4.23 15.69 -4.62
CA PHE A 69 -3.55 14.41 -4.81
C PHE A 69 -4.45 13.27 -5.29
N GLU A 70 -5.77 13.41 -5.19
CA GLU A 70 -6.76 12.40 -5.59
C GLU A 70 -6.54 11.88 -7.02
N PRO A 71 -6.33 12.74 -8.04
CA PRO A 71 -6.12 12.25 -9.41
C PRO A 71 -4.85 11.38 -9.57
N TYR A 72 -3.81 11.64 -8.76
CA TYR A 72 -2.59 10.82 -8.75
C TYR A 72 -2.81 9.50 -8.03
N VAL A 73 -3.63 9.49 -6.98
CA VAL A 73 -4.07 8.27 -6.29
C VAL A 73 -4.86 7.40 -7.24
N ASP A 74 -5.86 7.97 -7.92
CA ASP A 74 -6.67 7.26 -8.92
C ASP A 74 -5.80 6.69 -10.04
N SER A 75 -4.89 7.50 -10.59
CA SER A 75 -3.97 7.03 -11.63
C SER A 75 -3.08 5.88 -11.16
N ALA A 76 -2.63 5.89 -9.91
CA ALA A 76 -1.83 4.81 -9.34
C ALA A 76 -2.67 3.55 -9.08
N ILE A 77 -3.91 3.71 -8.62
CA ILE A 77 -4.88 2.62 -8.46
C ILE A 77 -5.14 1.94 -9.81
N SER A 78 -5.44 2.71 -10.87
CA SER A 78 -5.66 2.16 -12.21
C SER A 78 -4.42 1.47 -12.78
N HIS A 79 -3.21 1.91 -12.38
CA HIS A 79 -1.99 1.19 -12.73
C HIS A 79 -1.93 -0.19 -12.05
N VAL A 80 -2.28 -0.29 -10.76
CA VAL A 80 -2.37 -1.58 -10.06
C VAL A 80 -3.40 -2.48 -10.74
N PHE A 81 -4.59 -1.96 -11.03
CA PHE A 81 -5.65 -2.73 -11.69
C PHE A 81 -5.20 -3.27 -13.05
N ARG A 82 -4.63 -2.42 -13.90
CA ARG A 82 -4.12 -2.81 -15.22
C ARG A 82 -3.01 -3.86 -15.12
N HIS A 83 -2.08 -3.70 -14.18
CA HIS A 83 -1.03 -4.71 -13.93
C HIS A 83 -1.65 -6.08 -13.63
N PHE A 84 -2.70 -6.12 -12.81
CA PHE A 84 -3.41 -7.36 -12.50
C PHE A 84 -4.15 -7.92 -13.71
N GLN A 85 -4.84 -7.08 -14.48
CA GLN A 85 -5.50 -7.48 -15.72
C GLN A 85 -4.51 -8.05 -16.75
N GLU A 86 -3.33 -7.47 -16.89
CA GLU A 86 -2.33 -7.91 -17.86
C GLU A 86 -1.66 -9.23 -17.45
N LYS A 87 -1.46 -9.44 -16.14
CA LYS A 87 -0.65 -10.54 -15.62
C LYS A 87 -1.46 -11.77 -15.16
N PHE A 88 -2.72 -11.58 -14.73
CA PHE A 88 -3.49 -12.64 -14.06
C PHE A 88 -4.87 -12.87 -14.67
N ARG A 89 -5.37 -14.09 -14.54
CA ARG A 89 -6.78 -14.48 -14.72
C ARG A 89 -7.38 -14.82 -13.37
N VAL A 90 -8.67 -14.62 -13.21
CA VAL A 90 -9.41 -15.01 -12.01
C VAL A 90 -9.77 -16.49 -12.07
N LYS A 91 -9.64 -17.21 -10.96
CA LYS A 91 -10.14 -18.58 -10.84
C LYS A 91 -11.62 -18.56 -10.49
N LYS A 92 -12.44 -19.31 -11.24
CA LYS A 92 -13.91 -19.41 -11.11
C LYS A 92 -14.44 -19.87 -9.74
N SER A 93 -13.57 -20.28 -8.80
CA SER A 93 -14.01 -20.85 -7.52
C SER A 93 -14.50 -19.83 -6.49
N HIS A 94 -14.42 -18.53 -6.78
CA HIS A 94 -15.02 -17.47 -5.97
C HIS A 94 -16.18 -16.82 -6.75
N ASP A 95 -17.14 -17.65 -7.19
CA ASP A 95 -18.53 -17.19 -7.28
C ASP A 95 -18.97 -16.91 -5.84
N ASP A 96 -18.58 -15.77 -5.28
CA ASP A 96 -19.03 -15.36 -3.96
C ASP A 96 -20.56 -15.32 -3.98
N GLU A 97 -21.18 -16.09 -3.09
CA GLU A 97 -22.58 -15.93 -2.66
C GLU A 97 -22.80 -14.56 -1.94
N ASP A 98 -21.89 -13.59 -2.07
CA ASP A 98 -22.17 -12.19 -1.82
C ASP A 98 -23.01 -11.66 -2.99
N LEU A 99 -24.33 -11.64 -2.75
CA LEU A 99 -25.45 -11.30 -3.65
C LEU A 99 -25.37 -9.94 -4.40
N ASP A 100 -24.23 -9.25 -4.40
CA ASP A 100 -24.05 -7.91 -4.99
C ASP A 100 -22.82 -7.80 -5.94
N LEU A 101 -22.05 -8.89 -6.16
CA LEU A 101 -20.77 -8.83 -6.86
C LEU A 101 -20.64 -9.70 -8.12
N GLY A 102 -21.72 -10.22 -8.69
CA GLY A 102 -21.68 -10.98 -9.96
C GLY A 102 -20.91 -10.24 -11.07
N GLY A 103 -19.76 -10.78 -11.49
CA GLY A 103 -18.85 -10.23 -12.50
C GLY A 103 -17.38 -10.58 -12.21
N ASP A 104 -16.55 -10.75 -13.24
CA ASP A 104 -15.12 -11.03 -13.06
C ASP A 104 -14.46 -9.84 -12.31
N ILE A 105 -13.79 -10.10 -11.19
CA ILE A 105 -13.15 -9.05 -10.37
C ILE A 105 -12.10 -8.25 -11.16
N LEU A 106 -11.58 -8.79 -12.27
CA LEU A 106 -10.68 -8.07 -13.17
C LEU A 106 -11.39 -7.37 -14.35
N GLU A 107 -12.73 -7.38 -14.42
CA GLU A 107 -13.52 -6.59 -15.38
C GLU A 107 -14.08 -5.30 -14.76
N ASP A 108 -14.19 -5.23 -13.44
CA ASP A 108 -14.71 -4.08 -12.69
C ASP A 108 -13.63 -3.50 -11.76
N GLU A 109 -13.08 -2.35 -12.14
CA GLU A 109 -12.05 -1.66 -11.36
C GLU A 109 -12.53 -1.31 -9.96
N ASN A 110 -13.78 -0.85 -9.79
CA ASN A 110 -14.28 -0.45 -8.47
C ASN A 110 -14.38 -1.64 -7.53
N LYS A 111 -14.87 -2.79 -8.02
CA LYS A 111 -14.90 -4.04 -7.24
C LYS A 111 -13.48 -4.49 -6.89
N PHE A 112 -12.55 -4.47 -7.86
CA PHE A 112 -11.16 -4.82 -7.63
C PHE A 112 -10.54 -3.95 -6.55
N VAL A 113 -10.69 -2.64 -6.65
CA VAL A 113 -10.09 -1.66 -5.74
C VAL A 113 -10.61 -1.88 -4.33
N LYS A 114 -11.93 -2.00 -4.16
CA LYS A 114 -12.57 -2.23 -2.86
C LYS A 114 -12.07 -3.51 -2.18
N LYS A 115 -11.81 -4.57 -2.95
CA LYS A 115 -11.44 -5.89 -2.42
C LYS A 115 -9.91 -6.08 -2.29
N PHE A 116 -9.13 -5.55 -3.22
CA PHE A 116 -7.73 -5.90 -3.45
C PHE A 116 -6.75 -4.73 -3.45
N VAL A 117 -7.16 -3.49 -3.25
CA VAL A 117 -6.24 -2.34 -3.19
C VAL A 117 -6.35 -1.64 -1.84
N ARG A 118 -5.22 -1.17 -1.32
CA ARG A 118 -5.14 -0.32 -0.13
C ARG A 118 -4.34 0.92 -0.47
N VAL A 119 -4.88 2.07 -0.08
CA VAL A 119 -4.20 3.37 -0.22
C VAL A 119 -4.06 4.00 1.16
N GLY A 120 -2.91 4.59 1.45
CA GLY A 120 -2.72 5.26 2.73
C GLY A 120 -1.27 5.52 3.09
N ILE A 121 -1.05 5.83 4.36
CA ILE A 121 0.26 6.21 4.89
C ILE A 121 0.61 5.37 6.12
N HIS A 122 1.89 5.29 6.43
CA HIS A 122 2.32 4.85 7.75
C HIS A 122 2.25 5.99 8.76
N SER A 123 1.63 5.73 9.92
CA SER A 123 1.53 6.67 11.04
C SER A 123 2.88 7.10 11.60
N VAL A 124 3.89 6.23 11.57
CA VAL A 124 5.30 6.52 11.88
C VAL A 124 6.16 6.21 10.64
N PRO A 125 6.60 7.23 9.87
CA PRO A 125 7.33 7.00 8.63
C PRO A 125 8.73 6.43 8.85
N SER A 126 9.11 5.44 8.05
CA SER A 126 10.47 4.87 8.06
C SER A 126 11.49 5.67 7.24
N MET A 127 11.01 6.53 6.34
CA MET A 127 11.81 7.36 5.43
C MET A 127 11.50 8.84 5.65
N ALA A 128 12.44 9.73 5.31
CA ALA A 128 12.31 11.17 5.55
C ALA A 128 11.34 11.87 4.58
N ASN A 129 11.11 11.28 3.41
CA ASN A 129 10.23 11.83 2.39
C ASN A 129 8.83 11.24 2.57
N LEU A 130 7.80 12.10 2.55
CA LEU A 130 6.40 11.72 2.53
C LEU A 130 6.14 10.82 1.32
N HIS A 131 5.48 9.70 1.56
CA HIS A 131 5.09 8.75 0.56
C HIS A 131 3.72 8.19 0.90
N ILE A 132 2.81 8.20 -0.08
CA ILE A 132 1.52 7.54 -0.01
C ILE A 132 1.69 6.17 -0.65
N HIS A 133 1.32 5.13 0.07
CA HIS A 133 1.34 3.77 -0.44
C HIS A 133 0.08 3.52 -1.26
N VAL A 134 0.25 2.96 -2.46
CA VAL A 134 -0.82 2.29 -3.22
C VAL A 134 -0.36 0.85 -3.40
N ILE A 135 -0.99 -0.07 -2.68
CA ILE A 135 -0.52 -1.44 -2.54
C ILE A 135 -1.65 -2.43 -2.75
N SER A 136 -1.38 -3.51 -3.48
CA SER A 136 -2.32 -4.62 -3.58
C SER A 136 -2.39 -5.40 -2.26
N LYS A 137 -3.58 -5.88 -1.90
CA LYS A 137 -3.88 -6.50 -0.61
C LYS A 137 -3.40 -7.95 -0.51
N ASP A 138 -2.75 -8.49 -1.54
CA ASP A 138 -2.28 -9.87 -1.53
C ASP A 138 -1.17 -10.17 -0.53
N PHE A 139 -0.27 -9.21 -0.32
CA PHE A 139 0.94 -9.41 0.48
C PHE A 139 1.74 -10.66 0.07
N HIS A 140 1.59 -11.09 -1.19
CA HIS A 140 2.28 -12.21 -1.80
C HIS A 140 3.60 -11.70 -2.40
N SER A 141 4.63 -11.60 -1.55
CA SER A 141 5.94 -11.11 -1.96
C SER A 141 7.09 -11.78 -1.23
N VAL A 142 8.18 -12.03 -1.97
CA VAL A 142 9.47 -12.47 -1.40
C VAL A 142 10.10 -11.43 -0.47
N ARG A 143 9.73 -10.14 -0.61
CA ARG A 143 10.21 -9.03 0.25
C ARG A 143 9.36 -8.80 1.50
N LEU A 144 8.20 -9.44 1.61
CA LEU A 144 7.49 -9.57 2.88
C LEU A 144 8.23 -10.61 3.74
N LYS A 145 9.02 -10.15 4.72
CA LYS A 145 10.02 -10.99 5.40
C LYS A 145 9.78 -11.17 6.90
N ASN A 146 8.94 -10.35 7.52
CA ASN A 146 8.75 -10.40 8.96
C ASN A 146 7.41 -9.82 9.38
N LYS A 147 7.06 -10.03 10.65
CA LYS A 147 5.84 -9.53 11.30
C LYS A 147 5.66 -8.02 11.16
N LYS A 148 6.74 -7.24 11.34
CA LYS A 148 6.65 -5.78 11.22
C LYS A 148 6.26 -5.34 9.82
N HIS A 149 6.80 -5.98 8.78
CA HIS A 149 6.44 -5.68 7.39
C HIS A 149 4.97 -5.94 7.12
N TYR A 150 4.38 -7.01 7.67
CA TYR A 150 2.97 -7.31 7.46
C TYR A 150 2.06 -6.39 8.28
N ASN A 151 2.35 -6.25 9.57
CA ASN A 151 1.54 -5.44 10.48
C ASN A 151 1.60 -3.94 10.14
N SER A 152 2.67 -3.45 9.51
CA SER A 152 2.74 -2.04 9.12
C SER A 152 1.65 -1.66 8.13
N PHE A 153 1.15 -2.62 7.34
CA PHE A 153 0.01 -2.39 6.45
C PHE A 153 -1.30 -2.88 7.09
N ASN A 154 -1.32 -4.02 7.77
CA ASN A 154 -2.57 -4.68 8.16
C ASN A 154 -3.06 -4.37 9.59
N THR A 155 -2.66 -3.22 10.16
CA THR A 155 -3.10 -2.78 11.49
C THR A 155 -3.30 -1.26 11.50
N GLY A 156 -3.70 -0.69 12.64
CA GLY A 156 -3.80 0.76 12.83
C GLY A 156 -2.48 1.54 12.68
N PHE A 157 -1.36 0.86 12.42
CA PHE A 157 -0.13 1.51 11.96
C PHE A 157 -0.31 2.16 10.58
N PHE A 158 -1.13 1.56 9.72
CA PHE A 158 -1.51 2.07 8.41
C PHE A 158 -2.77 2.90 8.53
N ILE A 159 -2.70 4.17 8.16
CA ILE A 159 -3.86 5.06 8.12
C ILE A 159 -4.37 5.08 6.68
N SER A 160 -5.62 4.67 6.48
CA SER A 160 -6.25 4.64 5.15
C SER A 160 -6.30 6.05 4.57
N TRP A 161 -6.20 6.16 3.24
CA TRP A 161 -6.41 7.42 2.52
C TRP A 161 -7.77 8.02 2.85
N ASP A 162 -8.81 7.19 2.93
CA ASP A 162 -10.19 7.61 3.24
C ASP A 162 -10.35 8.16 4.66
N ASP A 163 -9.51 7.70 5.60
CA ASP A 163 -9.52 8.15 7.00
C ASP A 163 -8.77 9.48 7.22
N LEU A 164 -8.13 10.02 6.17
CA LEU A 164 -7.42 11.30 6.20
C LEU A 164 -8.33 12.46 5.74
N PRO A 165 -8.17 13.68 6.30
CA PRO A 165 -7.27 14.03 7.40
C PRO A 165 -7.73 13.45 8.75
N MET A 166 -6.78 13.18 9.64
CA MET A 166 -7.07 12.68 10.99
C MET A 166 -7.65 13.79 11.89
N THR A 167 -8.94 14.11 11.74
CA THR A 167 -9.59 15.13 12.57
C THR A 167 -9.76 14.65 14.01
N GLY A 168 -9.11 15.32 14.97
CA GLY A 168 -9.32 15.11 16.40
C GLY A 168 -8.70 13.84 17.01
N LYS A 169 -8.07 12.98 16.22
CA LYS A 169 -7.38 11.76 16.72
C LYS A 169 -5.95 12.11 17.14
N LYS A 170 -5.70 12.20 18.45
CA LYS A 170 -4.32 12.18 18.98
C LYS A 170 -3.77 10.77 18.86
N LEU A 171 -2.75 10.61 18.03
CA LEU A 171 -1.92 9.42 18.04
C LEU A 171 -1.06 9.41 19.32
N GLY A 172 -0.77 8.22 19.85
CA GLY A 172 0.18 8.05 20.95
C GLY A 172 1.61 8.44 20.55
N THR A 173 2.59 8.17 21.41
CA THR A 173 3.99 8.37 21.00
C THR A 173 4.37 7.37 19.92
N ASP A 174 5.35 7.69 19.06
CA ASP A 174 5.86 6.78 18.02
C ASP A 174 6.19 5.40 18.60
N LYS A 175 6.79 5.37 19.79
CA LYS A 175 7.14 4.14 20.50
C LYS A 175 5.92 3.32 20.89
N ASP A 176 4.84 3.96 21.33
CA ASP A 176 3.59 3.30 21.72
C ASP A 176 2.88 2.74 20.48
N ILE A 177 2.82 3.50 19.40
CA ILE A 177 2.25 3.10 18.12
C ILE A 177 2.98 1.87 17.58
N GLU A 178 4.32 1.94 17.47
CA GLU A 178 5.13 0.81 17.00
C GLU A 178 4.98 -0.42 17.90
N THR A 179 4.97 -0.23 19.22
CA THR A 179 4.88 -1.33 20.16
C THR A 179 3.51 -2.02 20.08
N THR A 180 2.44 -1.23 20.02
CA THR A 180 1.07 -1.73 19.93
C THR A 180 0.86 -2.46 18.63
N TYR A 181 1.10 -1.81 17.49
CA TYR A 181 0.70 -2.32 16.19
C TYR A 181 1.74 -3.23 15.51
N LEU A 182 3.03 -2.94 15.63
CA LEU A 182 4.06 -3.73 14.93
C LEU A 182 4.59 -4.90 15.76
N LYS A 183 4.66 -4.75 17.10
CA LYS A 183 5.27 -5.75 17.98
C LYS A 183 4.25 -6.63 18.69
N LYS A 184 3.26 -6.03 19.36
CA LYS A 184 2.30 -6.75 20.21
C LYS A 184 1.10 -7.28 19.45
N HIS A 185 0.61 -6.57 18.43
CA HIS A 185 -0.53 -7.02 17.65
C HIS A 185 -0.28 -8.36 16.97
N ASP A 186 -1.26 -9.26 17.02
CA ASP A 186 -1.17 -10.56 16.36
C ASP A 186 -1.15 -10.44 14.83
N LEU A 187 -0.71 -11.51 14.17
CA LEU A 187 -0.75 -11.67 12.73
C LEU A 187 -2.14 -12.16 12.31
N ILE A 188 -3.01 -11.25 11.87
CA ILE A 188 -4.38 -11.56 11.43
C ILE A 188 -4.44 -11.49 9.91
N CYS A 189 -4.98 -12.52 9.25
CA CYS A 189 -5.09 -12.55 7.79
C CYS A 189 -6.04 -11.46 7.26
N CYS A 190 -5.60 -10.74 6.24
CA CYS A 190 -6.38 -9.68 5.61
C CYS A 190 -7.52 -10.18 4.70
N TYR A 191 -7.53 -11.48 4.37
CA TYR A 191 -8.57 -12.16 3.59
C TYR A 191 -9.68 -12.69 4.49
N CYS A 192 -9.35 -13.66 5.36
CA CYS A 192 -10.33 -14.45 6.12
C CYS A 192 -10.37 -14.13 7.62
N GLN A 193 -9.56 -13.19 8.10
CA GLN A 193 -9.43 -12.83 9.53
C GLN A 193 -8.91 -13.95 10.46
N GLU A 194 -8.37 -15.05 9.93
CA GLU A 194 -7.71 -16.08 10.74
C GLU A 194 -6.51 -15.48 11.50
N ASN A 195 -6.37 -15.83 12.80
CA ASN A 195 -5.31 -15.34 13.67
C ASN A 195 -4.13 -16.35 13.76
N PHE A 196 -2.95 -15.91 13.33
CA PHE A 196 -1.69 -16.67 13.32
C PHE A 196 -0.76 -16.32 14.50
N SER A 197 -1.22 -15.48 15.43
CA SER A 197 -0.49 -14.97 16.59
C SER A 197 0.86 -14.37 16.18
N ASN A 198 1.98 -15.07 16.46
CA ASN A 198 3.33 -14.64 16.11
C ASN A 198 3.97 -15.50 15.00
N LYS A 199 3.23 -16.43 14.39
CA LYS A 199 3.74 -17.41 13.42
C LYS A 199 3.79 -16.84 11.99
N PHE A 200 4.75 -15.94 11.73
CA PHE A 200 4.90 -15.29 10.42
C PHE A 200 5.03 -16.26 9.25
N SER A 201 5.80 -17.33 9.39
CA SER A 201 5.94 -18.33 8.31
C SER A 201 4.63 -19.03 7.97
N SER A 202 3.75 -19.24 8.95
CA SER A 202 2.43 -19.84 8.72
C SER A 202 1.50 -18.87 8.00
N LEU A 203 1.44 -17.60 8.45
CA LEU A 203 0.69 -16.55 7.76
C LEU A 203 1.16 -16.40 6.31
N LYS A 204 2.48 -16.36 6.08
CA LYS A 204 3.03 -16.16 4.73
C LYS A 204 2.60 -17.27 3.76
N LYS A 205 2.61 -18.52 4.20
CA LYS A 205 2.09 -19.65 3.41
C LYS A 205 0.59 -19.53 3.15
N HIS A 206 -0.16 -19.10 4.16
CA HIS A 206 -1.60 -18.89 4.02
C HIS A 206 -1.93 -17.79 2.99
N LEU A 207 -1.25 -16.65 3.04
CA LEU A 207 -1.40 -15.56 2.05
C LEU A 207 -1.09 -16.01 0.61
N GLU A 208 -0.12 -16.90 0.44
CA GLU A 208 0.18 -17.51 -0.86
C GLU A 208 -0.98 -18.40 -1.36
N LEU A 209 -1.59 -19.18 -0.47
CA LEU A 209 -2.76 -20.01 -0.81
C LEU A 209 -3.97 -19.16 -1.15
N GLU A 210 -4.25 -18.11 -0.36
CA GLU A 210 -5.31 -17.12 -0.64
C GLU A 210 -5.06 -16.45 -2.00
N PHE A 211 -3.86 -15.92 -2.24
CA PHE A 211 -3.56 -15.30 -3.54
C PHE A 211 -3.77 -16.25 -4.72
N ASN A 212 -3.31 -17.50 -4.59
CA ASN A 212 -3.42 -18.52 -5.62
C ASN A 212 -4.84 -19.10 -5.76
N SER A 213 -5.74 -18.89 -4.78
CA SER A 213 -7.16 -19.26 -4.92
C SER A 213 -7.92 -18.24 -5.76
N TYR A 214 -7.54 -16.96 -5.71
CA TYR A 214 -8.14 -15.89 -6.50
C TYR A 214 -7.52 -15.76 -7.90
N PHE A 215 -6.19 -15.77 -7.98
CA PHE A 215 -5.46 -15.40 -9.20
C PHE A 215 -4.58 -16.54 -9.71
N GLN A 216 -4.45 -16.62 -11.03
CA GLN A 216 -3.46 -17.45 -11.73
C GLN A 216 -2.80 -16.64 -12.83
N LEU A 217 -1.53 -16.92 -13.13
CA LEU A 217 -0.81 -16.24 -14.21
C LEU A 217 -1.49 -16.51 -15.56
N LYS A 218 -1.48 -15.49 -16.43
CA LYS A 218 -2.03 -15.56 -17.79
C LYS A 218 -1.24 -16.44 -18.75
#